data_AF-A0AA39QIU9-F1
#
_entry.id   AF-A0AA39QIU9-F1
#
_cell.length_a   1.000
_cell.length_b   1.000
_cell.length_c   1.000
_cell.angle_alpha   90.00
_cell.angle_beta   90.00
_cell.angle_gamma   90.00
#
_symmetry.space_group_name_H-M   'P 1'
#
loop_
_entity.id
_entity.type
_entity.pdbx_description
1 polymer ?
#
loop_
_entity_poly.entity_id
_entity_poly.type
_entity_poly.pdbx_seq_one_letter_code
_entity_poly.pdbx_strand_id
1 'polypeptide(L)'
;MILETLARVHARRNVDVTRGLGALRRVVRASAYSGLTTRELFLAIKQKESTSTKDSSLPSKKWTGVKSLSFLKTTLLPLLQLNHEIKPVKSLRIPEATTTTAALSAPKKKKGKKSKGTDTVQAQTTWVWKYTPEYAREVAQENAAARAAAEAATKPVYGSEVGIGDDYTHLNRRRLRARPGKIRRALFAKKAHDALLMERERVAAAKAAEAEKSGRERRALNRIHGWRRLQTKT
;
A
#
# COMPACT_ATOMS: atom_id res chain seq x y z
N MET A 1 14.95 35.94 33.88
CA MET A 1 14.38 36.13 32.52
C MET A 1 15.16 35.46 31.39
N ILE A 2 16.50 35.45 31.35
CA ILE A 2 17.29 34.85 30.24
C ILE A 2 17.13 33.32 30.11
N LEU A 3 16.95 32.61 31.23
CA LEU A 3 16.79 31.15 31.20
C LEU A 3 15.44 30.69 30.59
N GLU A 4 14.37 31.46 30.78
CA GLU A 4 13.06 31.13 30.21
C GLU A 4 13.02 31.27 28.68
N THR A 5 13.74 32.24 28.13
CA THR A 5 13.78 32.46 26.68
C THR A 5 14.54 31.32 25.99
N LEU A 6 15.64 30.83 26.57
CA LEU A 6 16.36 29.67 26.07
C LEU A 6 15.51 28.40 26.08
N ALA A 7 14.82 28.11 27.19
CA ALA A 7 13.95 26.94 27.29
C ALA A 7 12.84 26.94 26.23
N ARG A 8 12.19 28.10 25.99
CA ARG A 8 11.16 28.24 24.95
C ARG A 8 11.73 28.07 23.54
N VAL A 9 12.96 28.54 23.28
CA VAL A 9 13.63 28.37 21.98
C VAL A 9 13.97 26.89 21.74
N HIS A 10 14.48 26.18 22.75
CA HIS A 10 14.73 24.73 22.66
C HIS A 10 13.45 23.93 22.44
N ALA A 11 12.38 24.24 23.18
CA ALA A 11 11.09 23.57 23.01
C ALA A 11 10.53 23.75 21.59
N ARG A 12 10.58 24.97 21.04
CA ARG A 12 10.12 25.23 19.65
C ARG A 12 10.98 24.49 18.62
N ARG A 13 12.31 24.47 18.79
CA ARG A 13 13.21 23.72 17.91
C ARG A 13 12.90 22.22 17.93
N ASN A 14 12.59 21.65 19.09
CA ASN A 14 12.24 20.24 19.21
C ASN A 14 10.93 19.89 18.48
N VAL A 15 9.92 20.76 18.55
CA VAL A 15 8.65 20.54 17.82
C VAL A 15 8.85 20.54 16.30
N ASP A 16 9.68 21.44 15.79
CA ASP A 16 9.99 21.49 14.36
C ASP A 16 10.76 20.25 13.90
N VAL A 17 11.71 19.77 14.72
CA VAL A 17 12.47 18.55 14.44
C VAL A 17 11.55 17.33 14.44
N THR A 18 10.72 17.12 15.47
CA THR A 18 9.85 15.93 15.53
C THR A 18 8.83 15.91 14.39
N ARG A 19 8.24 17.05 14.05
CA ARG A 19 7.33 17.18 12.89
C ARG A 19 8.06 16.92 11.57
N GLY A 20 9.25 17.51 11.40
CA GLY A 20 10.08 17.31 10.22
C GLY A 20 10.49 15.85 10.03
N LEU A 21 10.90 15.17 11.11
CA LEU A 21 11.22 13.74 11.11
C LEU A 21 9.99 12.91 10.74
N GLY A 22 8.82 13.21 11.30
CA GLY A 22 7.58 12.52 10.95
C GLY A 22 7.19 12.67 9.48
N ALA A 23 7.28 13.87 8.93
CA ALA A 23 7.02 14.12 7.51
C ALA A 23 8.03 13.40 6.61
N LEU A 24 9.31 13.46 6.95
CA LEU A 24 10.39 12.80 6.23
C LEU A 24 10.21 11.28 6.24
N ARG A 25 9.95 10.66 7.41
CA ARG A 25 9.65 9.22 7.52
C ARG A 25 8.47 8.83 6.64
N ARG A 26 7.37 9.59 6.62
CA ARG A 26 6.22 9.30 5.74
C ARG A 26 6.54 9.34 4.24
N VAL A 27 7.43 10.23 3.81
CA VAL A 27 7.85 10.34 2.40
C VAL A 27 8.81 9.22 2.03
N VAL A 28 9.79 8.94 2.90
CA VAL A 28 10.75 7.85 2.68
C VAL A 28 10.03 6.50 2.67
N ARG A 29 9.04 6.26 3.57
CA ARG A 29 8.19 5.03 3.56
C ARG A 29 7.47 4.83 2.25
N ALA A 30 6.89 5.90 1.70
CA ALA A 30 6.17 5.83 0.43
C ALA A 30 7.09 5.56 -0.78
N SER A 31 8.40 5.82 -0.65
CA SER A 31 9.40 5.72 -1.73
C SER A 31 10.48 4.67 -1.45
N ALA A 32 10.18 3.68 -0.60
CA ALA A 32 11.15 2.73 -0.06
C ALA A 32 12.00 2.02 -1.14
N TYR A 33 11.47 1.81 -2.34
CA TYR A 33 12.12 1.06 -3.41
C TYR A 33 13.05 1.91 -4.30
N SER A 34 12.59 3.07 -4.73
CA SER A 34 13.35 3.93 -5.66
C SER A 34 14.47 4.70 -4.97
N GLY A 35 14.37 4.91 -3.65
CA GLY A 35 15.14 5.92 -2.92
C GLY A 35 14.72 7.33 -3.35
N LEU A 36 15.22 8.36 -2.70
CA LEU A 36 15.00 9.74 -3.16
C LEU A 36 16.27 10.56 -2.96
N THR A 37 16.55 11.47 -3.88
CA THR A 37 17.62 12.47 -3.66
C THR A 37 17.17 13.46 -2.58
N THR A 38 18.11 14.16 -1.95
CA THR A 38 17.77 15.15 -0.92
C THR A 38 16.82 16.24 -1.43
N ARG A 39 16.95 16.63 -2.71
CA ARG A 39 16.06 17.62 -3.33
C ARG A 39 14.66 17.06 -3.55
N GLU A 40 14.55 15.84 -4.07
CA GLU A 40 13.27 15.17 -4.26
C GLU A 40 12.55 14.94 -2.93
N LEU A 41 13.27 14.52 -1.88
CA LEU A 41 12.72 14.40 -0.53
C LEU A 41 12.10 15.72 -0.06
N PHE A 42 12.83 16.82 -0.20
CA PHE A 42 12.34 18.14 0.18
C PHE A 42 11.07 18.53 -0.60
N LEU A 43 11.07 18.32 -1.93
CA LEU A 43 9.92 18.64 -2.78
C LEU A 43 8.72 17.76 -2.47
N ALA A 44 8.91 16.45 -2.29
CA ALA A 44 7.84 15.52 -1.94
C ALA A 44 7.22 15.82 -0.57
N ILE A 45 8.03 16.24 0.41
CA ILE A 45 7.54 16.73 1.71
C ILE A 45 6.69 17.98 1.51
N LYS A 46 7.20 18.97 0.75
CA LYS A 46 6.44 20.21 0.48
C LYS A 46 5.13 19.95 -0.25
N GLN A 47 5.12 19.01 -1.18
CA GLN A 47 3.93 18.63 -1.93
C GLN A 47 2.89 17.99 -1.00
N LYS A 48 3.28 17.04 -0.13
CA LYS A 48 2.37 16.45 0.86
C LYS A 48 1.85 17.46 1.90
N GLU A 49 2.70 18.42 2.32
CA GLU A 49 2.26 19.51 3.20
C GLU A 49 1.18 20.36 2.52
N SER A 50 1.34 20.65 1.23
CA SER A 50 0.36 21.42 0.47
C SER A 50 -0.97 20.69 0.27
N THR A 51 -0.95 19.38 0.01
CA THR A 51 -2.18 18.59 -0.16
C THR A 51 -2.93 18.43 1.15
N SER A 52 -2.24 18.19 2.26
CA SER A 52 -2.86 18.06 3.59
C SER A 52 -3.56 19.34 4.04
N THR A 53 -3.13 20.50 3.56
CA THR A 53 -3.71 21.80 3.94
C THR A 53 -5.05 22.05 3.23
N LYS A 54 -5.27 21.41 2.08
CA LYS A 54 -6.48 21.65 1.26
C LYS A 54 -7.74 20.99 1.84
N ASP A 55 -7.58 19.91 2.61
CA ASP A 55 -8.71 19.12 3.14
C ASP A 55 -9.20 19.59 4.52
N SER A 56 -8.46 20.46 5.22
CA SER A 56 -8.86 20.96 6.53
C SER A 56 -9.50 22.36 6.43
N SER A 57 -10.81 22.46 6.68
CA SER A 57 -11.59 23.72 6.71
C SER A 57 -11.22 24.68 7.87
N LEU A 58 -10.19 24.37 8.65
CA LEU A 58 -9.72 25.17 9.77
C LEU A 58 -8.55 26.06 9.34
N PRO A 59 -8.47 27.31 9.83
CA PRO A 59 -7.43 28.27 9.43
C PRO A 59 -6.05 27.67 9.68
N SER A 60 -5.30 27.52 8.57
CA SER A 60 -4.06 26.74 8.52
C SER A 60 -3.08 27.21 9.60
N LYS A 61 -2.76 26.33 10.55
CA LYS A 61 -1.67 26.59 11.48
C LYS A 61 -0.36 26.54 10.68
N LYS A 62 0.19 27.73 10.40
CA LYS A 62 1.40 27.95 9.61
C LYS A 62 2.51 26.96 9.98
N TRP A 63 3.00 26.26 8.96
CA TRP A 63 4.22 25.46 8.90
C TRP A 63 4.25 24.17 9.72
N THR A 64 4.01 23.04 9.03
CA THR A 64 4.03 21.67 9.58
C THR A 64 5.11 20.83 8.92
N GLY A 65 6.38 21.25 9.02
CA GLY A 65 7.50 20.36 8.71
C GLY A 65 8.81 21.07 8.35
N VAL A 66 9.37 20.72 7.20
CA VAL A 66 10.78 21.02 6.84
C VAL A 66 10.91 22.46 6.33
N LYS A 67 11.68 23.30 7.04
CA LYS A 67 11.79 24.74 6.75
C LYS A 67 12.56 25.05 5.48
N SER A 68 13.68 24.37 5.28
CA SER A 68 14.58 24.61 4.15
C SER A 68 15.34 23.34 3.81
N LEU A 69 15.93 23.33 2.61
CA LEU A 69 16.78 22.24 2.15
C LEU A 69 18.06 22.13 2.99
N SER A 70 18.59 23.25 3.50
CA SER A 70 19.71 23.24 4.44
C SER A 70 19.32 22.56 5.75
N PHE A 71 18.17 22.90 6.34
CA PHE A 71 17.68 22.27 7.58
C PHE A 71 17.50 20.75 7.43
N LEU A 72 16.99 20.30 6.28
CA LEU A 72 16.90 18.88 5.96
C LEU A 72 18.28 18.21 5.99
N LYS A 73 19.28 18.82 5.34
CA LYS A 73 20.65 18.31 5.23
C LYS A 73 21.43 18.32 6.53
N THR A 74 21.36 19.41 7.29
CA THR A 74 22.20 19.63 8.48
C THR A 74 21.63 19.01 9.73
N THR A 75 20.31 18.89 9.82
CA THR A 75 19.64 18.52 11.07
C THR A 75 18.90 17.19 10.94
N LEU A 76 17.97 17.07 9.99
CA LEU A 76 17.07 15.91 9.95
C LEU A 76 17.75 14.63 9.41
N LEU A 77 18.49 14.74 8.30
CA LEU A 77 19.14 13.59 7.69
C LEU A 77 20.23 12.97 8.59
N PRO A 78 21.12 13.75 9.23
CA PRO A 78 22.10 13.19 10.16
C PRO A 78 21.44 12.50 11.36
N LEU A 79 20.33 13.04 11.88
CA LEU A 79 19.61 12.40 12.98
C LEU A 79 19.01 11.04 12.57
N LEU A 80 18.40 10.94 11.39
CA LEU A 80 17.89 9.66 10.90
C LEU A 80 19.00 8.65 10.57
N GLN A 81 20.15 9.14 10.13
CA GLN A 81 21.32 8.31 9.89
C GLN A 81 21.93 7.79 11.20
N LEU A 82 22.00 8.65 12.22
CA LEU A 82 22.46 8.29 13.57
C LEU A 82 21.57 7.23 14.21
N ASN A 83 20.26 7.30 13.97
CA ASN A 83 19.29 6.30 14.43
C ASN A 83 19.27 5.02 13.57
N HIS A 84 20.18 4.88 12.60
CA HIS A 84 20.22 3.75 11.66
C HIS A 84 18.92 3.54 10.88
N GLU A 85 18.08 4.56 10.71
CA GLU A 85 16.84 4.43 9.94
C GLU A 85 17.15 4.49 8.44
N ILE A 86 18.00 5.44 8.03
CA ILE A 86 18.33 5.66 6.61
C ILE A 86 19.84 5.66 6.39
N LYS A 87 20.24 5.32 5.16
CA LYS A 87 21.62 5.45 4.68
C LYS A 87 21.67 6.07 3.28
N PRO A 88 22.67 6.90 2.98
CA PRO A 88 22.91 7.34 1.62
C PRO A 88 23.50 6.18 0.82
N VAL A 89 22.93 5.89 -0.35
CA VAL A 89 23.35 4.81 -1.25
C VAL A 89 23.58 5.42 -2.63
N LYS A 90 24.69 5.05 -3.28
CA LYS A 90 24.89 5.38 -4.70
C LYS A 90 23.92 4.54 -5.54
N SER A 91 23.07 5.19 -6.30
CA SER A 91 22.16 4.53 -7.24
C SER A 91 22.42 5.07 -8.63
N LEU A 92 22.50 4.17 -9.61
CA LEU A 92 22.39 4.56 -11.01
C LEU A 92 20.95 4.99 -11.25
N ARG A 93 20.77 6.23 -11.71
CA ARG A 93 19.47 6.77 -12.10
C ARG A 93 19.55 7.30 -13.50
N ILE A 94 18.56 6.94 -14.29
CA ILE A 94 18.26 7.66 -15.52
C ILE A 94 17.51 8.90 -15.04
N PRO A 95 18.04 10.12 -15.24
CA PRO A 95 17.28 11.31 -14.89
C PRO A 95 15.98 11.25 -15.69
N GLU A 96 14.86 11.06 -15.00
CA GLU A 96 13.57 11.17 -15.65
C GLU A 96 13.53 12.56 -16.28
N ALA A 97 13.19 12.63 -17.56
CA ALA A 97 13.00 13.89 -18.29
C ALA A 97 11.72 14.58 -17.77
N THR A 98 11.60 14.76 -16.45
CA THR A 98 10.50 15.46 -15.82
C THR A 98 10.72 16.95 -16.04
N THR A 99 10.03 17.47 -17.05
CA THR A 99 9.19 18.66 -16.93
C THR A 99 9.79 19.71 -15.99
N THR A 100 10.87 20.33 -16.45
CA THR A 100 11.32 21.61 -15.90
C THR A 100 10.18 22.62 -16.01
N THR A 101 9.39 22.76 -14.95
CA THR A 101 8.76 24.03 -14.56
C THR A 101 9.81 25.05 -14.08
N ALA A 102 11.09 24.81 -14.36
CA ALA A 102 12.22 25.70 -14.10
C ALA A 102 12.88 26.22 -15.38
N ALA A 103 12.12 26.39 -16.47
CA ALA A 103 12.34 27.49 -17.40
C ALA A 103 11.86 28.82 -16.78
N LEU A 104 12.22 29.09 -15.52
CA LEU A 104 12.18 30.43 -14.96
C LEU A 104 13.48 31.12 -15.35
N SER A 105 13.51 31.51 -16.63
CA SER A 105 13.97 32.81 -17.11
C SER A 105 15.10 33.46 -16.31
N ALA A 106 16.31 32.93 -16.43
CA ALA A 106 17.49 33.79 -16.46
C ALA A 106 17.75 34.15 -17.93
N PRO A 107 17.51 35.39 -18.39
CA PRO A 107 17.73 35.77 -19.78
C PRO A 107 19.23 35.94 -20.03
N LYS A 108 19.94 34.83 -20.28
CA LYS A 108 21.28 34.90 -20.87
C LYS A 108 21.13 34.99 -22.38
N LYS A 109 21.10 36.23 -22.88
CA LYS A 109 21.41 36.56 -24.28
C LYS A 109 22.82 36.01 -24.57
N LYS A 110 22.93 34.90 -25.30
CA LYS A 110 24.09 34.66 -26.17
C LYS A 110 23.74 33.74 -27.33
N LYS A 111 23.98 34.31 -28.50
CA LYS A 111 23.63 33.93 -29.86
C LYS A 111 24.50 32.75 -30.32
N GLY A 112 23.85 31.75 -30.92
CA GLY A 112 24.43 30.90 -31.97
C GLY A 112 25.21 29.67 -31.53
N LYS A 113 24.60 28.49 -31.65
CA LYS A 113 24.95 27.46 -32.66
C LYS A 113 23.97 26.29 -32.49
N LYS A 114 23.17 26.02 -33.52
CA LYS A 114 22.23 24.89 -33.55
C LYS A 114 23.02 23.58 -33.68
N SER A 115 23.26 22.87 -32.59
CA SER A 115 23.58 21.44 -32.63
C SER A 115 22.32 20.65 -32.30
N LYS A 116 21.72 20.03 -33.32
CA LYS A 116 20.76 18.93 -33.16
C LYS A 116 21.53 17.71 -32.65
N GLY A 117 21.81 17.66 -31.34
CA GLY A 117 22.26 16.46 -30.68
C GLY A 117 21.03 15.67 -30.22
N THR A 118 20.91 14.43 -30.63
CA THR A 118 20.00 13.45 -30.01
C THR A 118 20.44 13.27 -28.56
N ASP A 119 19.73 13.93 -27.63
CA ASP A 119 19.97 13.85 -26.19
C ASP A 119 19.73 12.40 -25.70
N THR A 120 20.79 11.59 -25.79
CA THR A 120 20.82 10.26 -25.20
C THR A 120 20.96 10.46 -23.70
N VAL A 121 19.89 10.22 -22.95
CA VAL A 121 19.85 10.39 -21.50
C VAL A 121 20.77 9.34 -20.86
N GLN A 122 22.00 9.74 -20.54
CA GLN A 122 22.96 8.86 -19.86
C GLN A 122 22.56 8.66 -18.39
N ALA A 123 22.66 7.41 -17.92
CA ALA A 123 22.46 7.10 -16.52
C ALA A 123 23.54 7.78 -15.65
N GLN A 124 23.11 8.54 -14.64
CA GLN A 124 23.99 9.22 -13.71
C GLN A 124 23.99 8.51 -12.36
N THR A 125 25.17 8.32 -11.78
CA THR A 125 25.29 7.82 -10.40
C THR A 125 24.95 8.96 -9.45
N THR A 126 23.89 8.81 -8.67
CA THR A 126 23.44 9.83 -7.70
C THR A 126 23.32 9.22 -6.31
N TRP A 127 23.55 10.04 -5.29
CA TRP A 127 23.33 9.64 -3.90
C TRP A 127 21.84 9.77 -3.56
N VAL A 128 21.25 8.65 -3.18
CA VAL A 128 19.84 8.56 -2.76
C VAL A 128 19.75 8.06 -1.34
N TRP A 129 18.76 8.54 -0.60
CA TRP A 129 18.47 8.03 0.73
C TRP A 129 17.57 6.82 0.63
N LYS A 130 17.98 5.71 1.25
CA LYS A 130 17.20 4.47 1.36
C LYS A 130 17.16 4.02 2.82
N TYR A 131 16.17 3.21 3.15
CA TYR A 131 16.14 2.54 4.44
C TYR A 131 17.34 1.62 4.61
N THR A 132 17.83 1.52 5.84
CA THR A 132 18.69 0.39 6.21
C THR A 132 17.86 -0.90 6.13
N PRO A 133 18.49 -2.03 5.77
CA PRO A 133 17.78 -3.30 5.63
C PRO A 133 17.17 -3.76 6.97
N GLU A 134 17.80 -3.43 8.09
CA GLU A 134 17.32 -3.71 9.44
C GLU A 134 16.04 -2.95 9.74
N TYR A 135 16.06 -1.62 9.58
CA TYR A 135 14.87 -0.79 9.79
C TYR A 135 13.73 -1.14 8.82
N ALA A 136 14.05 -1.52 7.58
CA ALA A 136 13.04 -1.97 6.62
C ALA A 136 12.33 -3.25 7.09
N ARG A 137 13.05 -4.17 7.74
CA ARG A 137 12.45 -5.39 8.33
C ARG A 137 11.57 -5.06 9.52
N GLU A 138 12.01 -4.18 10.41
CA GLU A 138 11.22 -3.73 11.56
C GLU A 138 9.89 -3.10 11.12
N VAL A 139 9.94 -2.15 10.17
CA VAL A 139 8.73 -1.53 9.63
C VAL A 139 7.82 -2.54 8.93
N ALA A 140 8.39 -3.54 8.25
CA ALA A 140 7.59 -4.61 7.64
C ALA A 140 6.89 -5.47 8.71
N GLN A 141 7.57 -5.80 9.80
CA GLN A 141 7.02 -6.53 10.93
C GLN A 141 5.93 -5.75 11.65
N GLU A 142 6.13 -4.45 11.92
CA GLU A 142 5.12 -3.57 12.51
C GLU A 142 3.86 -3.51 11.64
N ASN A 143 4.02 -3.33 10.33
CA ASN A 143 2.89 -3.30 9.39
C ASN A 143 2.18 -4.66 9.31
N ALA A 144 2.92 -5.77 9.35
CA ALA A 144 2.34 -7.11 9.37
C ALA A 144 1.54 -7.35 10.66
N ALA A 145 2.08 -6.95 11.80
CA ALA A 145 1.40 -7.03 13.09
C ALA A 145 0.13 -6.16 13.13
N ALA A 146 0.20 -4.94 12.60
CA ALA A 146 -0.95 -4.04 12.50
C ALA A 146 -2.06 -4.62 11.60
N ARG A 147 -1.69 -5.24 10.46
CA ARG A 147 -2.65 -5.93 9.59
C ARG A 147 -3.27 -7.14 10.27
N ALA A 148 -2.46 -7.98 10.93
CA ALA A 148 -2.96 -9.13 11.68
C ALA A 148 -3.89 -8.69 12.83
N ALA A 149 -3.59 -7.59 13.51
CA ALA A 149 -4.46 -7.01 14.53
C ALA A 149 -5.78 -6.47 13.95
N ALA A 150 -5.72 -5.79 12.81
CA ALA A 150 -6.91 -5.32 12.10
C ALA A 150 -7.79 -6.50 11.63
N GLU A 151 -7.18 -7.55 11.09
CA GLU A 151 -7.87 -8.78 10.69
C GLU A 151 -8.50 -9.49 11.89
N ALA A 152 -7.77 -9.55 13.01
CA ALA A 152 -8.29 -10.10 14.26
C ALA A 152 -9.46 -9.28 14.82
N ALA A 153 -9.46 -7.95 14.64
CA ALA A 153 -10.57 -7.09 15.01
C ALA A 153 -11.79 -7.27 14.10
N THR A 154 -11.59 -7.63 12.82
CA THR A 154 -12.67 -7.96 11.88
C THR A 154 -13.21 -9.37 12.00
N LYS A 155 -12.80 -10.15 13.02
CA LYS A 155 -13.37 -11.48 13.25
C LYS A 155 -14.90 -11.35 13.33
N PRO A 156 -15.65 -12.05 12.46
CA PRO A 156 -17.09 -11.92 12.44
C PRO A 156 -17.65 -12.26 13.82
N VAL A 157 -18.55 -11.40 14.32
CA VAL A 157 -19.20 -11.63 15.61
C VAL A 157 -19.84 -13.01 15.58
N TYR A 158 -19.58 -13.79 16.64
CA TYR A 158 -20.04 -15.16 16.74
C TYR A 158 -21.57 -15.25 16.55
N GLY A 159 -22.01 -15.89 15.46
CA GLY A 159 -23.44 -16.02 15.12
C GLY A 159 -23.93 -15.11 13.99
N SER A 160 -23.08 -14.24 13.42
CA SER A 160 -23.41 -13.42 12.25
C SER A 160 -23.86 -14.26 11.04
N GLU A 161 -23.29 -15.47 10.89
CA GLU A 161 -23.67 -16.42 9.84
C GLU A 161 -25.15 -16.83 9.90
N VAL A 162 -25.78 -16.78 11.08
CA VAL A 162 -27.20 -17.15 11.27
C VAL A 162 -28.11 -15.92 11.17
N GLY A 163 -27.60 -14.76 10.77
CA GLY A 163 -28.37 -13.52 10.66
C GLY A 163 -28.80 -12.94 12.01
N ILE A 164 -28.11 -13.30 13.09
CA ILE A 164 -28.37 -12.72 14.42
C ILE A 164 -27.49 -11.48 14.53
N GLY A 165 -28.12 -10.30 14.45
CA GLY A 165 -27.44 -9.01 14.62
C GLY A 165 -26.89 -8.80 16.03
N ASP A 166 -26.10 -7.75 16.19
CA ASP A 166 -25.37 -7.42 17.43
C ASP A 166 -26.26 -6.82 18.54
N ASP A 167 -27.54 -6.58 18.26
CA ASP A 167 -28.48 -5.95 19.19
C ASP A 167 -29.01 -6.94 20.23
N TYR A 168 -28.21 -7.18 21.27
CA TYR A 168 -28.61 -7.98 22.43
C TYR A 168 -29.09 -7.13 23.62
N THR A 169 -29.04 -5.81 23.50
CA THR A 169 -29.29 -4.85 24.60
C THR A 169 -30.73 -4.90 25.14
N HIS A 170 -31.71 -5.29 24.31
CA HIS A 170 -33.12 -5.40 24.70
C HIS A 170 -33.49 -6.76 25.34
N LEU A 171 -32.55 -7.71 25.43
CA LEU A 171 -32.81 -9.05 25.97
C LEU A 171 -32.53 -9.12 27.47
N ASN A 172 -33.46 -9.73 28.22
CA ASN A 172 -33.30 -9.95 29.67
C ASN A 172 -32.22 -11.03 29.97
N ARG A 173 -31.60 -10.98 31.17
CA ARG A 173 -30.45 -11.82 31.58
C ARG A 173 -30.65 -13.32 31.34
N ARG A 174 -31.84 -13.87 31.64
CA ARG A 174 -32.18 -15.28 31.38
C ARG A 174 -32.08 -15.63 29.89
N ARG A 175 -32.57 -14.74 29.02
CA ARG A 175 -32.54 -14.94 27.55
C ARG A 175 -31.12 -14.84 27.02
N LEU A 176 -30.33 -13.89 27.53
CA LEU A 176 -28.90 -13.77 27.20
C LEU A 176 -28.12 -15.07 27.51
N ARG A 177 -28.38 -15.71 28.66
CA ARG A 177 -27.73 -16.99 29.02
C ARG A 177 -28.10 -18.15 28.09
N ALA A 178 -29.35 -18.22 27.63
CA ALA A 178 -29.82 -19.30 26.76
C ALA A 178 -29.43 -19.11 25.28
N ARG A 179 -29.11 -17.87 24.87
CA ARG A 179 -28.82 -17.52 23.47
C ARG A 179 -27.60 -18.26 22.90
N PRO A 180 -26.42 -18.29 23.55
CA PRO A 180 -25.25 -18.98 23.00
C PRO A 180 -25.52 -20.44 22.61
N GLY A 181 -26.31 -21.17 23.41
CA GLY A 181 -26.72 -22.54 23.09
C GLY A 181 -27.64 -22.65 21.87
N LYS A 182 -28.56 -21.69 21.68
CA LYS A 182 -29.39 -21.62 20.47
C LYS A 182 -28.57 -21.24 19.22
N ILE A 183 -27.68 -20.26 19.35
CA ILE A 183 -26.79 -19.81 18.27
C ILE A 183 -25.89 -20.97 17.82
N ARG A 184 -25.28 -21.69 18.77
CA ARG A 184 -24.47 -22.89 18.48
C ARG A 184 -25.21 -23.93 17.66
N ARG A 185 -26.44 -24.29 18.07
CA ARG A 185 -27.26 -25.28 17.37
C ARG A 185 -27.64 -24.83 15.97
N ALA A 186 -28.03 -23.55 15.82
CA ALA A 186 -28.40 -23.00 14.52
C ALA A 186 -27.18 -22.91 13.58
N LEU A 187 -26.01 -22.51 14.09
CA LEU A 187 -24.74 -22.52 13.35
C LEU A 187 -24.40 -23.94 12.88
N PHE A 188 -24.53 -24.93 13.75
CA PHE A 188 -24.26 -26.33 13.40
C PHE A 188 -25.20 -26.82 12.30
N ALA A 189 -26.50 -26.56 12.43
CA ALA A 189 -27.49 -26.91 11.43
C ALA A 189 -27.23 -26.22 10.08
N LYS A 190 -26.89 -24.92 10.09
CA LYS A 190 -26.53 -24.18 8.87
C LYS A 190 -25.29 -24.79 8.20
N LYS A 191 -24.21 -25.04 8.95
CA LYS A 191 -22.98 -25.64 8.41
C LYS A 191 -23.23 -27.03 7.82
N ALA A 192 -24.07 -27.84 8.46
CA ALA A 192 -24.46 -29.13 7.93
C ALA A 192 -25.25 -29.00 6.61
N HIS A 193 -26.18 -28.05 6.53
CA HIS A 193 -26.92 -27.76 5.31
C HIS A 193 -26.01 -27.27 4.18
N ASP A 194 -25.11 -26.32 4.47
CA ASP A 194 -24.17 -25.78 3.49
C ASP A 194 -23.22 -26.87 2.98
N ALA A 195 -22.74 -27.77 3.85
CA ALA A 195 -21.95 -28.92 3.46
C ALA A 195 -22.72 -29.87 2.51
N LEU A 196 -24.01 -30.12 2.77
CA LEU A 196 -24.85 -30.93 1.89
C LEU A 196 -25.07 -30.26 0.52
N LEU A 197 -25.23 -28.94 0.47
CA LEU A 197 -25.33 -28.21 -0.80
C LEU A 197 -24.03 -28.30 -1.61
N MET A 198 -22.88 -28.05 -0.97
CA MET A 198 -21.57 -28.17 -1.62
C MET A 198 -21.33 -29.57 -2.18
N GLU A 199 -21.75 -30.62 -1.47
CA GLU A 199 -21.61 -31.99 -1.93
C GLU A 199 -22.55 -32.29 -3.12
N ARG A 200 -23.79 -31.77 -3.09
CA ARG A 200 -24.70 -31.86 -4.24
C ARG A 200 -24.14 -31.17 -5.47
N GLU A 201 -23.54 -30.01 -5.31
CA GLU A 201 -22.90 -29.27 -6.41
C GLU A 201 -21.70 -30.04 -6.98
N ARG A 202 -20.86 -30.64 -6.12
CA ARG A 202 -19.75 -31.49 -6.55
C ARG A 202 -20.21 -32.71 -7.33
N VAL A 203 -21.25 -33.40 -6.86
CA VAL A 203 -21.83 -34.55 -7.55
C VAL A 203 -22.45 -34.14 -8.89
N ALA A 204 -23.16 -33.02 -8.93
CA ALA A 204 -23.71 -32.48 -10.17
C ALA A 204 -22.61 -32.11 -11.19
N ALA A 205 -21.54 -31.46 -10.73
CA ALA A 205 -20.38 -31.12 -11.56
C ALA A 205 -19.66 -32.38 -12.09
N ALA A 206 -19.50 -33.41 -11.26
CA ALA A 206 -18.92 -34.68 -11.67
C ALA A 206 -19.76 -35.37 -12.75
N LYS A 207 -21.09 -35.43 -12.56
CA LYS A 207 -22.02 -35.98 -13.56
C LYS A 207 -21.99 -35.18 -14.87
N ALA A 208 -21.93 -33.85 -14.80
CA ALA A 208 -21.80 -33.00 -15.98
C ALA A 208 -20.49 -33.28 -16.74
N ALA A 209 -19.36 -33.40 -16.02
CA ALA A 209 -18.08 -33.74 -16.62
C ALA A 209 -18.06 -35.13 -17.27
N GLU A 210 -18.73 -36.12 -16.68
CA GLU A 210 -18.90 -37.47 -17.24
C GLU A 210 -19.78 -37.46 -18.50
N ALA A 211 -20.88 -36.69 -18.48
CA ALA A 211 -21.73 -36.47 -19.65
C ALA A 211 -20.96 -35.79 -20.80
N GLU A 212 -20.09 -34.84 -20.50
CA GLU A 212 -19.22 -34.23 -21.51
C GLU A 212 -18.22 -35.22 -22.11
N LYS A 213 -17.58 -36.06 -21.28
CA LYS A 213 -16.63 -37.09 -21.74
C LYS A 213 -17.31 -38.09 -22.65
N SER A 214 -18.43 -38.67 -22.22
CA SER A 214 -19.21 -39.61 -23.05
C SER A 214 -19.73 -38.96 -24.33
N GLY A 215 -20.11 -37.68 -24.29
CA GLY A 215 -20.47 -36.89 -25.47
C GLY A 215 -19.30 -36.64 -26.43
N ARG A 216 -18.07 -36.47 -25.93
CA ARG A 216 -16.85 -36.39 -26.77
C ARG A 216 -16.52 -37.73 -27.40
N GLU A 217 -16.61 -38.82 -26.65
CA GLU A 217 -16.38 -40.19 -27.16
C GLU A 217 -17.38 -40.56 -28.27
N ARG A 218 -18.68 -40.30 -28.07
CA ARG A 218 -19.70 -40.52 -29.11
C ARG A 218 -19.43 -39.70 -30.38
N ARG A 219 -19.00 -38.44 -30.24
CA ARG A 219 -18.61 -37.59 -31.39
C ARG A 219 -17.38 -38.15 -32.10
N ALA A 220 -16.40 -38.67 -31.37
CA ALA A 220 -15.22 -39.31 -31.96
C ALA A 220 -15.58 -40.61 -32.72
N LEU A 221 -16.41 -41.48 -32.14
CA LEU A 221 -16.89 -42.71 -32.80
C LEU A 221 -17.70 -42.39 -34.05
N ASN A 222 -18.63 -41.44 -33.98
CA ASN A 222 -19.41 -41.01 -35.15
C ASN A 222 -18.52 -40.45 -36.27
N ARG A 223 -17.44 -39.74 -35.91
CA ARG A 223 -16.44 -39.29 -36.89
C ARG A 223 -15.78 -40.49 -37.56
N ILE A 224 -15.27 -41.47 -36.81
CA ILE A 224 -14.64 -42.68 -37.36
C ILE A 224 -15.59 -43.44 -38.31
N HIS A 225 -16.85 -43.66 -37.89
CA HIS A 225 -17.86 -44.31 -38.74
C HIS A 225 -18.21 -43.50 -40.00
N GLY A 226 -18.20 -42.17 -39.91
CA GLY A 226 -18.35 -41.28 -41.06
C GLY A 226 -17.23 -41.47 -42.09
N TRP A 227 -15.98 -41.49 -41.65
CA TRP A 227 -14.82 -41.72 -42.51
C TRP A 227 -14.85 -43.10 -43.18
N ARG A 228 -15.20 -44.17 -42.44
CA ARG A 228 -15.28 -45.52 -43.01
C ARG A 228 -16.34 -45.63 -44.12
N ARG A 229 -17.48 -44.95 -43.99
CA ARG A 229 -18.53 -44.91 -45.02
C ARG A 229 -18.10 -44.20 -46.31
N LEU A 230 -17.13 -43.28 -46.24
CA LEU A 230 -16.59 -42.61 -47.41
C LEU A 230 -15.61 -43.50 -48.18
N GLN A 231 -14.82 -44.33 -47.49
CA GLN A 231 -13.88 -45.25 -48.13
C GLN A 231 -14.53 -46.42 -48.87
N THR A 232 -15.73 -46.85 -48.48
CA THR A 232 -16.44 -47.96 -49.17
C THR A 232 -17.18 -47.52 -50.43
N LYS A 233 -17.17 -46.22 -50.77
CA LYS A 233 -17.86 -45.67 -51.94
C LYS A 233 -16.93 -45.36 -53.12
N THR A 234 -15.63 -45.58 -52.95
CA THR A 234 -14.61 -45.51 -54.01
C THR A 234 -14.26 -46.90 -54.48
#